data_AF-A0A9E7ZVL0-F1
#
_entry.id   AF-A0A9E7ZVL0-F1
#
_cell.length_a   1.000
_cell.length_b   1.000
_cell.length_c   1.000
_cell.angle_alpha   90.00
_cell.angle_beta   90.00
_cell.angle_gamma   90.00
#
_symmetry.space_group_name_H-M   'P 1'
#
loop_
_entity.id
_entity.type
_entity.pdbx_description
1 polymer ?
#
loop_
_entity_poly.entity_id
_entity_poly.type
_entity_poly.pdbx_seq_one_letter_code
_entity_poly.pdbx_strand_id
1 'polypeptide(L)'
;MSPAPKSFKEFALEGKAAQRRYIREERDRMKKALVIWEEADQKFEQLGLRSMTNREIAQRLIELDEMTSEIDEEFGDNEVMRASYAAHLRLNAQD
;
A
#
# COMPACT_ATOMS: atom_id res chain seq x y z
N MET A 1 11.14 -38.40 -38.88
CA MET A 1 9.67 -38.52 -38.94
C MET A 1 9.09 -37.43 -38.06
N SER A 2 8.26 -36.54 -38.62
CA SER A 2 7.54 -35.55 -37.81
C SER A 2 6.42 -36.24 -37.04
N PRO A 3 6.19 -35.90 -35.75
CA PRO A 3 5.09 -36.47 -34.99
C PRO A 3 3.75 -36.13 -35.65
N ALA A 4 2.82 -37.09 -35.64
CA ALA A 4 1.48 -36.88 -36.17
C ALA A 4 0.80 -35.69 -35.46
N PRO A 5 0.07 -34.83 -36.20
CA PRO A 5 -0.61 -33.70 -35.61
C PRO A 5 -1.68 -34.18 -34.62
N LYS A 6 -1.75 -33.52 -33.46
CA LYS A 6 -2.73 -33.81 -32.40
C LYS A 6 -4.15 -33.57 -32.88
N SER A 7 -5.10 -34.34 -32.37
CA SER A 7 -6.51 -34.08 -32.58
C SER A 7 -6.95 -32.77 -31.90
N PHE A 8 -8.01 -32.15 -32.40
CA PHE A 8 -8.59 -30.96 -31.78
C PHE A 8 -8.98 -31.19 -30.31
N LYS A 9 -9.42 -32.41 -29.96
CA LYS A 9 -9.76 -32.78 -28.58
C LYS A 9 -8.52 -32.78 -27.68
N GLU A 10 -7.40 -33.32 -28.13
CA GLU A 10 -6.13 -33.32 -27.38
C GLU A 10 -5.61 -31.89 -27.22
N PHE A 11 -5.65 -31.08 -28.28
CA PHE A 11 -5.27 -29.66 -28.22
C PHE A 11 -6.14 -28.88 -27.21
N ALA A 12 -7.46 -29.08 -27.24
CA ALA A 12 -8.38 -28.40 -26.32
C ALA A 12 -8.17 -28.83 -24.86
N LEU A 13 -7.84 -30.10 -24.61
CA LEU A 13 -7.54 -30.59 -23.26
C LEU A 13 -6.20 -30.04 -22.74
N GLU A 14 -5.17 -29.99 -23.58
CA GLU A 14 -3.88 -29.40 -23.24
C GLU A 14 -4.01 -27.90 -22.96
N GLY A 15 -4.76 -27.17 -23.78
CA GLY A 15 -5.05 -25.75 -23.55
C GLY A 15 -5.74 -25.51 -22.21
N LYS A 16 -6.74 -26.33 -21.87
CA LYS A 16 -7.42 -26.26 -20.57
C LYS A 16 -6.49 -26.61 -19.40
N ALA A 17 -5.62 -27.60 -19.56
CA ALA A 17 -4.64 -27.97 -18.55
C ALA A 17 -3.61 -26.84 -18.32
N ALA A 18 -3.12 -26.22 -19.40
CA ALA A 18 -2.23 -25.07 -19.34
C ALA A 18 -2.88 -23.87 -18.65
N GLN A 19 -4.13 -23.55 -19.00
CA GLN A 19 -4.90 -22.49 -18.32
C GLN A 19 -5.07 -22.77 -16.83
N ARG A 20 -5.42 -24.00 -16.43
CA ARG A 20 -5.54 -24.38 -15.02
C ARG A 20 -4.22 -24.24 -14.27
N ARG A 21 -3.11 -24.61 -14.91
CA ARG A 21 -1.77 -24.46 -14.34
C ARG A 21 -1.45 -22.99 -14.11
N TYR A 22 -1.64 -22.14 -15.12
CA TYR A 22 -1.43 -20.70 -15.00
C TYR A 22 -2.27 -20.08 -13.87
N ILE A 23 -3.56 -20.40 -13.80
CA ILE A 23 -4.45 -19.90 -12.73
C ILE A 23 -3.96 -20.33 -11.34
N ARG A 24 -3.48 -21.57 -11.20
CA ARG A 24 -2.94 -22.07 -9.93
C ARG A 24 -1.68 -21.29 -9.53
N GLU A 25 -0.74 -21.16 -10.46
CA GLU A 25 0.51 -20.41 -10.25
C GLU A 25 0.21 -18.94 -9.89
N GLU A 26 -0.74 -18.31 -10.58
CA GLU A 26 -1.15 -16.93 -10.29
C GLU A 26 -1.78 -16.79 -8.92
N ARG A 27 -2.65 -17.72 -8.53
CA ARG A 27 -3.24 -17.74 -7.19
C ARG A 27 -2.17 -17.87 -6.10
N ASP A 28 -1.17 -18.72 -6.31
CA ASP A 28 -0.09 -18.90 -5.36
C ASP A 28 0.81 -17.64 -5.28
N ARG A 29 1.01 -16.93 -6.41
CA ARG A 29 1.66 -15.60 -6.40
C ARG A 29 0.85 -14.60 -5.59
N MET A 30 -0.47 -14.54 -5.77
CA MET A 30 -1.34 -13.60 -5.06
C MET A 30 -1.40 -13.86 -3.56
N LYS A 31 -1.38 -15.13 -3.12
CA LYS A 31 -1.28 -15.47 -1.70
C LYS A 31 0.02 -14.93 -1.07
N LYS A 32 1.14 -15.02 -1.79
CA LYS A 32 2.42 -14.46 -1.31
C LYS A 32 2.39 -12.93 -1.27
N ALA A 33 1.79 -12.31 -2.29
CA ALA A 33 1.62 -10.86 -2.33
C ALA A 33 0.75 -10.35 -1.16
N LEU A 34 -0.29 -11.10 -0.78
CA LEU A 34 -1.14 -10.77 0.36
C LEU A 34 -0.35 -10.72 1.68
N VAL A 35 0.52 -11.70 1.93
CA VAL A 35 1.38 -11.70 3.14
C VAL A 35 2.30 -10.49 3.17
N ILE A 36 2.93 -10.15 2.03
CA ILE A 36 3.80 -8.96 1.93
C ILE A 36 3.00 -7.68 2.21
N TRP A 37 1.77 -7.60 1.70
CA TRP A 37 0.89 -6.46 1.95
C TRP A 37 0.51 -6.34 3.42
N GLU A 38 0.12 -7.43 4.07
CA GLU A 38 -0.21 -7.46 5.51
C GLU A 38 0.98 -7.02 6.38
N GLU A 39 2.20 -7.48 6.05
CA GLU A 39 3.41 -7.04 6.75
C GLU A 39 3.70 -5.54 6.55
N ALA A 40 3.44 -5.01 5.35
CA ALA A 40 3.59 -3.58 5.09
C ALA A 40 2.55 -2.77 5.86
N ASP A 41 1.30 -3.23 5.90
CA ASP A 41 0.20 -2.57 6.61
C ASP A 41 0.45 -2.47 8.10
N GLN A 42 0.91 -3.55 8.73
CA GLN A 42 1.32 -3.55 10.14
C GLN A 42 2.45 -2.54 10.42
N LYS A 43 3.39 -2.35 9.49
CA LYS A 43 4.46 -1.35 9.63
C LYS A 43 3.93 0.08 9.55
N PHE A 44 2.94 0.34 8.68
CA PHE A 44 2.25 1.63 8.67
C PHE A 44 1.47 1.86 9.97
N GLU A 45 0.75 0.85 10.45
CA GLU A 45 -0.03 0.95 11.69
C GLU A 45 0.86 1.26 12.91
N GLN A 46 2.06 0.68 12.99
CA GLN A 46 3.06 1.01 14.01
C GLN A 46 3.50 2.49 13.99
N LEU A 47 3.40 3.16 12.85
CA LEU A 47 3.63 4.60 12.71
C LEU A 47 2.37 5.43 12.95
N GLY A 48 1.23 4.81 13.27
CA GLY A 48 -0.07 5.46 13.37
C GLY A 48 -0.64 5.88 12.02
N LEU A 49 -0.19 5.26 10.94
CA LEU A 49 -0.59 5.57 9.56
C LEU A 49 -1.40 4.42 8.96
N ARG A 50 -2.29 4.73 8.03
CA ARG A 50 -2.87 3.72 7.14
C ARG A 50 -1.84 3.30 6.08
N SER A 51 -1.99 2.11 5.51
CA SER A 51 -1.25 1.76 4.29
C SER A 51 -1.44 2.80 3.19
N MET A 52 -0.32 3.17 2.57
CA MET A 52 -0.25 4.14 1.50
C MET A 52 0.71 3.67 0.41
N THR A 53 0.39 4.03 -0.82
CA THR A 53 1.30 3.90 -1.96
C THR A 53 2.39 4.97 -1.91
N ASN A 54 3.48 4.75 -2.64
CA ASN A 54 4.55 5.75 -2.76
C ASN A 54 4.05 7.11 -3.26
N ARG A 55 3.07 7.11 -4.17
CA ARG A 55 2.46 8.31 -4.74
C ARG A 55 1.65 9.06 -3.69
N GLU A 56 0.86 8.37 -2.88
CA GLU A 56 0.12 8.99 -1.78
C GLU A 56 1.07 9.59 -0.74
N ILE A 57 2.18 8.93 -0.43
CA ILE A 57 3.19 9.45 0.50
C ILE A 57 3.82 10.72 -0.06
N ALA A 58 4.27 10.70 -1.32
CA ALA A 58 4.86 11.87 -1.98
C ALA A 58 3.89 13.05 -2.03
N GLN A 59 2.61 12.79 -2.37
CA GLN A 59 1.59 13.83 -2.36
C GLN A 59 1.38 14.40 -0.96
N ARG A 60 1.31 13.54 0.07
CA ARG A 60 1.12 13.99 1.45
C ARG A 60 2.29 14.84 1.95
N LEU A 61 3.51 14.54 1.54
CA LEU A 61 4.68 15.36 1.86
C LEU A 61 4.57 16.76 1.24
N ILE A 62 4.19 16.85 -0.03
CA ILE A 62 3.97 18.16 -0.70
C ILE A 62 2.90 18.96 0.03
N GLU A 63 1.77 18.35 0.38
CA GLU A 63 0.70 19.03 1.14
C GLU A 63 1.21 19.55 2.49
N LEU A 64 2.05 18.79 3.19
CA LEU A 64 2.62 19.19 4.47
C LEU A 64 3.64 20.32 4.31
N ASP A 65 4.45 20.30 3.25
CA ASP A 65 5.40 21.37 2.92
C ASP A 65 4.65 22.68 2.59
N GLU A 66 3.56 22.58 1.81
CA GLU A 66 2.67 23.71 1.52
C GLU A 66 2.06 24.28 2.81
N MET A 67 1.47 23.42 3.66
CA MET A 67 0.92 23.84 4.97
C MET A 67 1.98 24.50 5.84
N THR A 68 3.22 23.99 5.83
CA THR A 68 4.32 24.56 6.62
C THR A 68 4.73 25.93 6.10
N SER A 69 4.71 26.13 4.77
CA SER A 69 5.04 27.42 4.15
C SER A 69 4.03 28.54 4.45
N GLU A 70 2.80 28.18 4.86
CA GLU A 70 1.75 29.12 5.28
C GLU A 70 1.91 29.58 6.75
N ILE A 71 2.82 28.94 7.50
CA ILE A 71 3.10 29.29 8.90
C ILE A 71 4.28 30.27 8.94
N ASP A 72 4.06 31.47 9.46
CA ASP A 72 5.10 32.49 9.63
C ASP A 72 6.25 31.96 10.51
N GLU A 73 7.49 32.07 10.00
CA GLU A 73 8.70 31.62 10.70
C GLU A 73 8.90 32.29 12.07
N GLU A 74 8.33 33.50 12.26
CA GLU A 74 8.37 34.25 13.52
C GLU A 74 7.63 33.54 14.67
N PHE A 75 6.63 32.69 14.34
CA PHE A 75 5.92 31.84 15.30
C PHE A 75 6.52 30.44 15.42
N GLY A 76 7.77 30.27 14.96
CA GLY A 76 8.45 29.00 14.70
C GLY A 76 8.26 27.88 15.73
N ASP A 77 8.46 26.64 15.26
CA ASP A 77 8.31 25.39 16.00
C ASP A 77 9.21 25.34 17.25
N ASN A 78 8.70 25.86 18.37
CA ASN A 78 9.34 25.80 19.66
C ASN A 78 8.60 24.85 20.61
N GLU A 79 9.32 24.35 21.62
CA GLU A 79 8.82 23.35 22.56
C GLU A 79 7.54 23.80 23.28
N VAL A 80 7.40 25.09 23.58
CA VAL A 80 6.22 25.66 24.26
C VAL A 80 4.99 25.62 23.35
N MET A 81 5.15 25.97 22.06
CA MET A 81 4.05 25.91 21.09
C MET A 81 3.61 24.48 20.83
N ARG A 82 4.56 23.52 20.73
CA ARG A 82 4.25 22.09 20.62
C ARG A 82 3.50 21.56 21.83
N ALA A 83 3.95 21.89 23.04
CA ALA A 83 3.29 21.48 24.27
C ALA A 83 1.88 22.08 24.40
N SER A 84 1.72 23.36 24.04
CA SER A 84 0.43 24.05 24.07
C SER A 84 -0.57 23.46 23.07
N TYR A 85 -0.11 23.17 21.85
CA TYR A 85 -0.96 22.53 20.83
C TYR A 85 -1.32 21.09 21.21
N ALA A 86 -0.38 20.31 21.74
CA ALA A 86 -0.67 18.96 22.24
C ALA A 86 -1.68 18.96 23.40
N ALA A 87 -1.63 19.96 24.29
CA ALA A 87 -2.61 20.13 25.34
C ALA A 87 -4.00 20.50 24.78
N HIS A 88 -4.06 21.40 23.79
CA HIS A 88 -5.30 21.76 23.10
C HIS A 88 -5.98 20.55 22.44
N LEU A 89 -5.21 19.72 21.73
CA LEU A 89 -5.74 18.50 21.10
C LEU A 89 -6.30 17.49 22.12
N ARG A 90 -5.68 17.36 23.30
CA ARG A 90 -6.19 16.48 24.36
C ARG A 90 -7.51 16.97 24.96
N LEU A 91 -7.68 18.28 25.10
CA LEU A 91 -8.92 18.88 25.62
C LEU A 91 -10.07 18.67 24.63
N ASN A 92 -9.83 18.87 23.33
CA ASN A 92 -10.88 18.69 22.31
C ASN A 92 -11.19 17.23 21.97
N ALA A 93 -10.36 16.27 22.40
CA ALA A 93 -10.61 14.84 22.23
C ALA A 93 -11.46 14.23 23.35
N GLN A 94 -11.81 15.02 24.38
CA GLN A 94 -12.65 14.62 25.51
C GLN A 94 -14.11 15.09 25.39
N ASP A 95 -14.43 15.89 24.37
CA ASP A 95 -15.78 16.26 23.95
C ASP A 95 -16.28 15.35 22.81
#